data_AF-A0A2V7RAG6-F1
#
_entry.id   AF-A0A2V7RAG6-F1
#
_cell.length_a   1.000
_cell.length_b   1.000
_cell.length_c   1.000
_cell.angle_alpha   90.00
_cell.angle_beta   90.00
_cell.angle_gamma   90.00
#
_symmetry.space_group_name_H-M   'P 1'
#
loop_
_entity.id
_entity.type
_entity.pdbx_description
1 polymer ?
#
loop_
_entity_poly.entity_id
_entity_poly.type
_entity_poly.pdbx_seq_one_letter_code
_entity_poly.pdbx_strand_id
1 'polypeptide(L)'
;MIIQQLLEERRQYEAWIARLNDSADATPGHVRARVRSDYEARLSAVTEELKAHAESARQAIEEKRHLRGELQKKEALAQEKLTETELRHAVGEYDESQWGQVHQDVLAELVSVREDLQSVEADIHKLEELDALVSHRPTPPPRAAPQPAHPAHPAPPAHAKPQAKPTKVGHEDELAFIKSVTEDEAGGAPSPRRASGAQFQPAVPADVPRQVTPAGPRAANPLPPPIVPDAAAAGDDEDAAKTLKCKECGTMNLPTEWYCGQCGGELAAM
;
A
#
# COMPACT_ATOMS: atom_id res chain seq x y z
N MET A 1 0.59 -4.99 -10.43
CA MET A 1 -0.05 -5.87 -9.43
C MET A 1 -1.43 -6.28 -9.94
N ILE A 2 -1.82 -7.55 -9.79
CA ILE A 2 -3.10 -8.10 -10.28
C ILE A 2 -4.31 -7.37 -9.69
N ILE A 3 -4.29 -7.04 -8.39
CA ILE A 3 -5.39 -6.33 -7.70
C ILE A 3 -5.71 -4.98 -8.36
N GLN A 4 -4.70 -4.19 -8.74
CA GLN A 4 -4.92 -2.90 -9.41
C GLN A 4 -5.60 -3.06 -10.78
N GLN A 5 -5.22 -4.10 -11.53
CA GLN A 5 -5.85 -4.43 -12.80
C GLN A 5 -7.31 -4.86 -12.59
N LEU A 6 -7.62 -5.66 -11.57
CA LEU A 6 -8.99 -6.05 -11.27
C LEU A 6 -9.86 -4.85 -10.83
N LEU A 7 -9.30 -3.93 -10.04
CA LEU A 7 -9.97 -2.68 -9.68
C LEU A 7 -10.25 -1.79 -10.91
N GLU A 8 -9.31 -1.74 -11.84
CA GLU A 8 -9.44 -1.09 -13.14
C GLU A 8 -10.56 -1.70 -13.98
N GLU A 9 -10.58 -3.02 -14.10
CA GLU A 9 -11.61 -3.74 -14.86
C GLU A 9 -13.00 -3.55 -14.24
N ARG A 10 -13.10 -3.61 -12.90
CA ARG A 10 -14.34 -3.32 -12.17
C ARG A 10 -14.88 -1.93 -12.53
N ARG A 11 -14.06 -0.88 -12.45
CA ARG A 11 -14.50 0.49 -12.77
C ARG A 11 -14.91 0.63 -14.25
N GLN A 12 -14.24 -0.07 -15.16
CA GLN A 12 -14.57 -0.05 -16.58
C GLN A 12 -15.93 -0.70 -16.85
N TYR A 13 -16.20 -1.89 -16.30
CA TYR A 13 -17.50 -2.55 -16.45
C TYR A 13 -18.63 -1.73 -15.81
N GLU A 14 -18.42 -1.18 -14.62
CA GLU A 14 -19.40 -0.28 -13.98
C GLU A 14 -19.70 0.95 -14.85
N ALA A 15 -18.68 1.58 -15.44
CA ALA A 15 -18.84 2.72 -16.33
C ALA A 15 -19.57 2.36 -17.63
N TRP A 16 -19.29 1.19 -18.22
CA TRP A 16 -20.00 0.73 -19.41
C TRP A 16 -21.47 0.42 -19.13
N ILE A 17 -21.77 -0.20 -17.99
CA ILE A 17 -23.16 -0.45 -17.56
C ILE A 17 -23.90 0.88 -17.33
N ALA A 18 -23.26 1.85 -16.67
CA ALA A 18 -23.85 3.17 -16.45
C ALA A 18 -24.18 3.87 -17.79
N ARG A 19 -23.21 3.93 -18.72
CA ARG A 19 -23.43 4.50 -20.06
C ARG A 19 -24.53 3.76 -20.83
N LEU A 20 -24.61 2.44 -20.70
CA LEU A 20 -25.64 1.63 -21.35
C LEU A 20 -27.04 1.96 -20.80
N ASN A 21 -27.15 2.23 -19.50
CA ASN A 21 -28.39 2.64 -18.84
C ASN A 21 -28.83 4.05 -19.21
N ASP A 22 -27.88 4.97 -19.40
CA ASP A 22 -28.16 6.38 -19.76
C ASP A 22 -28.41 6.57 -21.27
N SER A 23 -28.03 5.60 -22.10
CA SER A 23 -28.17 5.69 -23.56
C SER A 23 -29.64 5.62 -24.02
N ALA A 24 -30.03 6.55 -24.91
CA ALA A 24 -31.39 6.62 -25.46
C ALA A 24 -31.80 5.38 -26.28
N ASP A 25 -33.12 5.18 -26.45
CA ASP A 25 -33.79 4.02 -27.07
C ASP A 25 -33.65 3.89 -28.60
N ALA A 26 -32.44 4.08 -29.13
CA ALA A 26 -32.15 3.79 -30.54
C ALA A 26 -31.96 2.28 -30.80
N THR A 27 -31.63 1.49 -29.78
CA THR A 27 -31.30 0.05 -29.89
C THR A 27 -32.45 -0.81 -29.35
N PRO A 28 -32.82 -1.93 -30.01
CA PRO A 28 -33.84 -2.84 -29.49
C PRO A 28 -33.53 -3.32 -28.07
N GLY A 29 -34.53 -3.26 -27.17
CA GLY A 29 -34.35 -3.54 -25.74
C GLY A 29 -33.72 -4.90 -25.44
N HIS A 30 -34.06 -5.95 -26.21
CA HIS A 30 -33.49 -7.29 -26.03
C HIS A 30 -31.97 -7.36 -26.34
N VAL A 31 -31.46 -6.53 -27.26
CA VAL A 31 -30.02 -6.45 -27.55
C VAL A 31 -29.31 -5.75 -26.40
N ARG A 32 -29.87 -4.64 -25.91
CA ARG A 32 -29.35 -3.92 -24.74
C ARG A 32 -29.30 -4.83 -23.50
N ALA A 33 -30.36 -5.58 -23.25
CA ALA A 33 -30.44 -6.52 -22.13
C ALA A 33 -29.35 -7.59 -22.20
N ARG A 34 -29.07 -8.15 -23.38
CA ARG A 34 -27.98 -9.14 -23.56
C ARG A 34 -26.61 -8.55 -23.27
N VAL A 35 -26.29 -7.38 -23.83
CA VAL A 35 -25.00 -6.71 -23.60
C VAL A 35 -24.83 -6.33 -22.13
N ARG A 36 -25.91 -5.84 -21.51
CA ARG A 36 -25.93 -5.55 -20.08
C ARG A 36 -25.63 -6.80 -19.24
N SER A 37 -26.29 -7.91 -19.53
CA SER A 37 -26.08 -9.17 -18.84
C SER A 37 -24.65 -9.70 -18.98
N ASP A 38 -23.99 -9.50 -20.13
CA ASP A 38 -22.57 -9.86 -20.32
C ASP A 38 -21.65 -9.00 -19.44
N TYR A 39 -21.85 -7.67 -19.42
CA TYR A 39 -21.07 -6.81 -18.54
C TYR A 39 -21.33 -7.07 -17.06
N GLU A 40 -22.57 -7.34 -16.66
CA GLU A 40 -22.92 -7.72 -15.30
C GLU A 40 -22.26 -9.05 -14.89
N ALA A 41 -22.24 -10.03 -15.79
CA ALA A 41 -21.55 -11.30 -15.57
C ALA A 41 -20.04 -11.11 -15.38
N ARG A 42 -19.38 -10.33 -16.25
CA ARG A 42 -17.95 -10.04 -16.12
C ARG A 42 -17.63 -9.23 -14.86
N LEU A 43 -18.44 -8.23 -14.53
CA LEU A 43 -18.32 -7.46 -13.30
C LEU A 43 -18.43 -8.37 -12.07
N SER A 44 -19.37 -9.31 -12.09
CA SER A 44 -19.53 -10.29 -11.01
C SER A 44 -18.29 -11.16 -10.84
N ALA A 45 -17.72 -11.65 -11.95
CA ALA A 45 -16.50 -12.47 -11.92
C ALA A 45 -15.31 -11.70 -11.32
N VAL A 46 -15.05 -10.48 -11.79
CA VAL A 46 -13.98 -9.62 -11.25
C VAL A 46 -14.21 -9.30 -9.78
N THR A 47 -15.46 -9.08 -9.37
CA THR A 47 -15.80 -8.81 -7.97
C THR A 47 -15.55 -10.02 -7.08
N GLU A 48 -15.83 -11.23 -7.54
CA GLU A 48 -15.51 -12.45 -6.78
C GLU A 48 -14.00 -12.69 -6.68
N GLU A 49 -13.24 -12.41 -7.75
CA GLU A 49 -11.77 -12.51 -7.71
C GLU A 49 -11.15 -11.51 -6.72
N LEU A 50 -11.64 -10.26 -6.73
CA LEU A 50 -11.26 -9.26 -5.73
C LEU A 50 -11.56 -9.73 -4.30
N LYS A 51 -12.75 -10.31 -4.05
CA LYS A 51 -13.10 -10.86 -2.74
C LYS A 51 -12.16 -11.99 -2.31
N ALA A 52 -11.78 -12.87 -3.22
CA ALA A 52 -10.84 -13.95 -2.95
C ALA A 52 -9.46 -13.41 -2.55
N HIS A 53 -8.97 -12.37 -3.24
CA HIS A 53 -7.73 -11.69 -2.86
C HIS A 53 -7.83 -11.01 -1.49
N ALA A 54 -8.94 -10.35 -1.19
CA ALA A 54 -9.15 -9.73 0.12
C ALA A 54 -9.21 -10.77 1.26
N GLU A 55 -9.87 -11.90 1.03
CA GLU A 55 -9.89 -13.00 2.00
C GLU A 55 -8.50 -13.59 2.24
N SER A 56 -7.73 -13.81 1.17
CA SER A 56 -6.33 -14.24 1.29
C SER A 56 -5.47 -13.23 2.08
N ALA A 57 -5.66 -11.92 1.84
CA ALA A 57 -4.98 -10.88 2.59
C ALA A 57 -5.37 -10.90 4.09
N ARG A 58 -6.65 -11.06 4.41
CA ARG A 58 -7.13 -11.18 5.80
C ARG A 58 -6.57 -12.39 6.53
N GLN A 59 -6.47 -13.53 5.86
CA GLN A 59 -5.86 -14.74 6.42
C GLN A 59 -4.37 -14.50 6.73
N ALA A 60 -3.63 -13.91 5.78
CA ALA A 60 -2.22 -13.56 5.98
C ALA A 60 -2.02 -12.54 7.13
N ILE A 61 -2.93 -11.56 7.27
CA ILE A 61 -2.92 -10.62 8.40
C ILE A 61 -3.06 -11.36 9.72
N GLU A 62 -3.99 -12.31 9.83
CA GLU A 62 -4.21 -13.06 11.07
C GLU A 62 -2.99 -13.91 11.44
N GLU A 63 -2.40 -14.62 10.47
CA GLU A 63 -1.17 -15.37 10.68
C GLU A 63 -0.01 -14.48 11.17
N LYS A 64 0.16 -13.31 10.54
CA LYS A 64 1.20 -12.35 10.93
C LYS A 64 0.92 -11.73 12.31
N ARG A 65 -0.34 -11.49 12.67
CA ARG A 65 -0.72 -11.02 14.01
C ARG A 65 -0.42 -12.05 15.09
N HIS A 66 -0.64 -13.33 14.80
CA HIS A 66 -0.23 -14.42 15.68
C HIS A 66 1.30 -14.41 15.87
N LEU A 67 2.06 -14.35 14.78
CA LEU A 67 3.52 -14.27 14.84
C LEU A 67 4.02 -13.05 15.62
N ARG A 68 3.42 -11.88 15.43
CA ARG A 68 3.72 -10.67 16.22
C ARG A 68 3.50 -10.92 17.71
N GLY A 69 2.41 -11.59 18.09
CA GLY A 69 2.15 -11.94 19.48
C GLY A 69 3.22 -12.87 20.07
N GLU A 70 3.71 -13.84 19.30
CA GLU A 70 4.81 -14.72 19.72
C GLU A 70 6.14 -13.95 19.87
N LEU A 71 6.43 -13.04 18.95
CA LEU A 71 7.62 -12.18 19.03
C LEU A 71 7.55 -11.20 20.22
N GLN A 72 6.38 -10.64 20.52
CA GLN A 72 6.19 -9.78 21.70
C GLN A 72 6.44 -10.54 23.02
N LYS A 73 6.03 -11.81 23.10
CA LYS A 73 6.37 -12.67 24.25
C LYS A 73 7.88 -12.89 24.35
N LYS A 74 8.55 -13.17 23.22
CA LYS A 74 10.01 -13.31 23.17
C LYS A 74 10.72 -12.02 23.57
N GLU A 75 10.21 -10.86 23.15
CA GLU A 75 10.76 -9.56 23.52
C GLU A 75 10.68 -9.37 25.04
N ALA A 76 9.52 -9.66 25.65
CA ALA A 76 9.35 -9.57 27.09
C ALA A 76 10.33 -10.51 27.84
N LEU A 77 10.49 -11.76 27.37
CA LEU A 77 11.44 -12.70 27.96
C LEU A 77 12.90 -12.24 27.81
N ALA A 78 13.27 -11.67 26.66
CA ALA A 78 14.61 -11.13 26.43
C ALA A 78 14.87 -9.90 27.32
N GLN A 79 13.86 -9.04 27.54
CA GLN A 79 13.94 -7.92 28.49
C GLN A 79 14.08 -8.40 29.93
N GLU A 80 13.31 -9.40 30.35
CA GLU A 80 13.44 -10.02 31.68
C GLU A 80 14.85 -10.60 31.86
N LYS A 81 15.34 -11.36 30.88
CA LYS A 81 16.70 -11.89 30.86
C LYS A 81 17.77 -10.79 30.96
N LEU A 82 17.58 -9.66 30.27
CA LEU A 82 18.48 -8.52 30.38
C LEU A 82 18.53 -8.02 31.83
N THR A 83 17.37 -7.73 32.42
CA THR A 83 17.28 -7.27 33.82
C THR A 83 17.86 -8.28 34.82
N GLU A 84 17.67 -9.57 34.59
CA GLU A 84 18.26 -10.63 35.41
C GLU A 84 19.79 -10.62 35.29
N THR A 85 20.33 -10.56 34.07
CA THR A 85 21.78 -10.54 33.86
C THR A 85 22.44 -9.30 34.47
N GLU A 86 21.81 -8.14 34.37
CA GLU A 86 22.24 -6.90 35.02
C GLU A 86 22.28 -7.05 36.55
N LEU A 87 21.25 -7.66 37.15
CA LEU A 87 21.20 -7.91 38.59
C LEU A 87 22.31 -8.87 39.03
N ARG A 88 22.53 -9.96 38.29
CA ARG A 88 23.57 -10.96 38.61
C ARG A 88 24.97 -10.37 38.53
N HIS A 89 25.22 -9.50 37.56
CA HIS A 89 26.45 -8.71 37.50
C HIS A 89 26.58 -7.76 38.70
N ALA A 90 25.51 -7.04 39.07
CA ALA A 90 25.52 -6.14 40.22
C ALA A 90 25.79 -6.86 41.56
N VAL A 91 25.34 -8.10 41.70
CA VAL A 91 25.64 -8.98 42.85
C VAL A 91 27.08 -9.51 42.81
N GLY A 92 27.76 -9.42 41.67
CA GLY A 92 29.13 -9.87 41.47
C GLY A 92 29.25 -11.33 41.04
N GLU A 93 28.18 -11.95 40.50
CA GLU A 93 28.25 -13.31 39.94
C GLU A 93 29.09 -13.38 38.67
N TYR A 94 29.13 -12.29 37.89
CA TYR A 94 29.90 -12.17 36.67
C TYR A 94 31.11 -11.26 36.88
N ASP A 95 32.27 -11.68 36.38
CA ASP A 95 33.39 -10.77 36.17
C ASP A 95 33.17 -9.91 34.91
N GLU A 96 33.98 -8.87 34.72
CA GLU A 96 33.81 -7.91 33.61
C GLU A 96 33.84 -8.58 32.22
N SER A 97 34.60 -9.66 32.05
CA SER A 97 34.69 -10.37 30.77
C SER A 97 33.45 -11.21 30.49
N GLN A 98 32.97 -11.93 31.50
CA GLN A 98 31.72 -12.69 31.43
C GLN A 98 30.52 -11.75 31.25
N TRP A 99 30.52 -10.63 31.96
CA TRP A 99 29.51 -9.58 31.84
C TRP A 99 29.44 -9.03 30.42
N GLY A 100 30.59 -8.61 29.86
CA GLY A 100 30.66 -8.06 28.51
C GLY A 100 30.07 -9.02 27.47
N GLN A 101 30.38 -10.31 27.56
CA GLN A 101 29.83 -11.32 26.66
C GLN A 101 28.34 -11.55 26.87
N VAL A 102 27.91 -11.87 28.09
CA VAL A 102 26.49 -12.21 28.37
C VAL A 102 25.57 -11.03 28.07
N HIS A 103 25.97 -9.82 28.45
CA HIS A 103 25.19 -8.61 28.19
C HIS A 103 25.09 -8.33 26.69
N GLN A 104 26.19 -8.49 25.94
CA GLN A 104 26.17 -8.34 24.48
C GLN A 104 25.25 -9.37 23.82
N ASP A 105 25.30 -10.63 24.24
CA ASP A 105 24.47 -11.70 23.67
C ASP A 105 22.97 -11.44 23.90
N VAL A 106 22.58 -11.00 25.10
CA VAL A 106 21.18 -10.67 25.42
C VAL A 106 20.71 -9.42 24.67
N LEU A 107 21.56 -8.40 24.55
CA LEU A 107 21.24 -7.23 23.73
C LEU A 107 21.08 -7.58 22.25
N ALA A 108 21.92 -8.45 21.71
CA ALA A 108 21.81 -8.93 20.33
C ALA A 108 20.49 -9.69 20.10
N GLU A 109 20.10 -10.56 21.04
CA GLU A 109 18.81 -11.25 21.03
C GLU A 109 17.64 -10.25 21.03
N LEU A 110 17.67 -9.25 21.92
CA LEU A 110 16.62 -8.24 22.02
C LEU A 110 16.51 -7.38 20.74
N VAL A 111 17.64 -6.99 20.15
CA VAL A 111 17.66 -6.24 18.88
C VAL A 111 17.07 -7.08 17.75
N SER A 112 17.49 -8.34 17.62
CA SER A 112 16.96 -9.25 16.59
C SER A 112 15.44 -9.42 16.70
N VAL A 113 14.90 -9.64 17.90
CA VAL A 113 13.45 -9.79 18.10
C VAL A 113 12.69 -8.51 17.74
N ARG A 114 13.26 -7.33 18.04
CA ARG A 114 12.64 -6.05 17.69
C ARG A 114 12.66 -5.77 16.20
N GLU A 115 13.73 -6.13 15.50
CA GLU A 115 13.80 -6.03 14.03
C GLU A 115 12.76 -6.94 13.37
N ASP A 116 12.61 -8.18 13.86
CA ASP A 116 11.57 -9.10 13.41
C ASP A 116 10.17 -8.54 13.66
N LEU A 117 9.92 -7.94 14.83
CA LEU A 117 8.64 -7.27 15.14
C LEU A 117 8.35 -6.15 14.16
N GLN A 118 9.31 -5.26 13.92
CA GLN A 118 9.16 -4.15 12.98
C GLN A 118 8.86 -4.66 11.56
N SER A 119 9.53 -5.72 11.12
CA SER A 119 9.27 -6.33 9.82
C SER A 119 7.85 -6.90 9.72
N VAL A 120 7.39 -7.62 10.75
CA VAL A 120 6.04 -8.21 10.76
C VAL A 120 4.97 -7.12 10.83
N GLU A 121 5.18 -6.05 11.59
CA GLU A 121 4.27 -4.91 11.64
C GLU A 121 4.17 -4.18 10.29
N ALA A 122 5.30 -3.97 9.62
CA ALA A 122 5.32 -3.39 8.27
C ALA A 122 4.58 -4.27 7.25
N ASP A 123 4.71 -5.59 7.35
CA ASP A 123 3.96 -6.53 6.50
C ASP A 123 2.45 -6.48 6.77
N ILE A 124 2.04 -6.46 8.04
CA ILE A 124 0.62 -6.32 8.41
C ILE A 124 0.05 -5.04 7.81
N HIS A 125 0.75 -3.91 7.95
CA HIS A 125 0.29 -2.64 7.39
C HIS A 125 0.11 -2.69 5.87
N LYS A 126 1.07 -3.27 5.13
CA LYS A 126 0.95 -3.42 3.67
C LYS A 126 -0.25 -4.29 3.28
N LEU A 127 -0.50 -5.38 4.03
CA LEU A 127 -1.65 -6.25 3.76
C LEU A 127 -2.98 -5.56 4.10
N GLU A 128 -3.02 -4.76 5.17
CA GLU A 128 -4.19 -3.94 5.53
C GLU A 128 -4.48 -2.87 4.46
N GLU A 129 -3.45 -2.25 3.89
CA GLU A 129 -3.61 -1.34 2.74
C GLU A 129 -4.21 -2.06 1.52
N LEU A 130 -3.75 -3.28 1.22
CA LEU A 130 -4.30 -4.08 0.13
C LEU A 130 -5.76 -4.48 0.37
N ASP A 131 -6.13 -4.91 1.58
CA ASP A 131 -7.52 -5.23 1.92
C ASP A 131 -8.42 -3.98 1.85
N ALA A 132 -7.92 -2.83 2.30
CA ALA A 132 -8.64 -1.56 2.22
C ALA A 132 -8.91 -1.13 0.76
N LEU A 133 -7.92 -1.29 -0.13
CA LEU A 133 -8.07 -1.00 -1.56
C LEU A 133 -9.17 -1.83 -2.22
N VAL A 134 -9.37 -3.08 -1.78
CA VAL A 134 -10.42 -3.95 -2.30
C VAL A 134 -11.78 -3.64 -1.68
N SER A 135 -11.80 -3.41 -0.36
CA SER A 135 -13.04 -3.19 0.40
C SER A 135 -13.71 -1.86 0.09
N HIS A 136 -12.94 -0.82 -0.26
CA HIS A 136 -13.49 0.49 -0.59
C HIS A 136 -13.96 0.55 -2.05
N ARG A 137 -15.28 0.59 -2.25
CA ARG A 137 -15.85 1.11 -3.50
C ARG A 137 -15.71 2.63 -3.46
N PRO A 138 -15.05 3.30 -4.43
CA PRO A 138 -15.06 4.75 -4.49
C PRO A 138 -16.50 5.23 -4.57
N THR A 139 -17.00 5.83 -3.50
CA THR A 139 -18.31 6.47 -3.49
C THR A 139 -18.23 7.64 -4.46
N PRO A 140 -19.09 7.72 -5.50
CA PRO A 140 -19.12 8.90 -6.35
C PRO A 140 -19.40 10.13 -5.45
N PRO A 141 -18.72 11.27 -5.68
CA PRO A 141 -18.91 12.45 -4.86
C PRO A 141 -20.40 12.83 -4.88
N PRO A 142 -20.98 13.22 -3.73
CA PRO A 142 -22.38 13.62 -3.69
C PRO A 142 -22.58 14.75 -4.67
N ARG A 143 -23.45 14.53 -5.67
CA ARG A 143 -23.94 15.58 -6.56
C ARG A 143 -24.52 16.65 -5.67
N ALA A 144 -23.90 17.83 -5.66
CA ALA A 144 -24.26 18.93 -4.77
C ALA A 144 -25.78 19.17 -4.84
N ALA A 145 -26.48 18.78 -3.78
CA ALA A 145 -27.86 19.18 -3.57
C ALA A 145 -27.87 20.71 -3.39
N PRO A 146 -28.83 21.44 -3.99
CA PRO A 146 -28.93 22.87 -3.81
C PRO A 146 -29.13 23.16 -2.32
N GLN A 147 -28.21 23.94 -1.74
CA GLN A 147 -28.31 24.39 -0.35
C GLN A 147 -29.60 25.20 -0.18
N PRO A 148 -30.44 24.91 0.83
CA PRO A 148 -31.56 25.77 1.17
C PRO A 148 -31.03 27.11 1.68
N ALA A 149 -31.58 28.20 1.16
CA ALA A 149 -31.21 29.56 1.51
C ALA A 149 -31.43 29.82 3.02
N HIS A 150 -30.40 30.33 3.70
CA HIS A 150 -30.50 30.83 5.07
C HIS A 150 -31.40 32.08 5.11
N PRO A 151 -32.33 32.21 6.08
CA PRO A 151 -33.05 33.45 6.30
C PRO A 151 -32.17 34.49 7.00
N ALA A 152 -32.35 35.75 6.59
CA ALA A 152 -31.60 36.92 7.05
C ALA A 152 -31.81 37.24 8.54
N HIS A 153 -30.72 37.60 9.23
CA HIS A 153 -30.74 38.24 10.54
C HIS A 153 -31.09 39.73 10.44
N PRO A 154 -31.81 40.31 11.43
CA PRO A 154 -31.69 41.72 11.77
C PRO A 154 -30.92 41.96 13.09
N ALA A 155 -30.30 43.14 13.15
CA ALA A 155 -29.38 43.65 14.18
C ALA A 155 -30.08 44.24 15.45
N PRO A 156 -29.32 44.61 16.52
CA PRO A 156 -29.79 44.74 17.92
C PRO A 156 -30.01 46.19 18.42
N PRO A 157 -30.46 46.38 19.68
CA PRO A 157 -29.99 47.54 20.47
C PRO A 157 -29.61 47.28 21.95
N ALA A 158 -28.44 47.83 22.32
CA ALA A 158 -28.06 48.73 23.44
C ALA A 158 -28.45 48.55 24.94
N HIS A 159 -27.39 48.42 25.76
CA HIS A 159 -27.04 49.07 27.06
C HIS A 159 -27.73 48.75 28.41
N ALA A 160 -26.94 48.27 29.42
CA ALA A 160 -26.53 48.99 30.66
C ALA A 160 -25.66 48.13 31.63
N LYS A 161 -24.70 48.76 32.34
CA LYS A 161 -23.65 48.24 33.26
C LYS A 161 -24.13 48.15 34.76
N PRO A 162 -23.27 47.94 35.80
CA PRO A 162 -22.30 46.85 36.14
C PRO A 162 -22.41 46.38 37.62
N GLN A 163 -21.98 45.15 38.01
CA GLN A 163 -21.60 44.85 39.41
C GLN A 163 -20.48 43.80 39.59
N ALA A 164 -19.52 44.20 40.43
CA ALA A 164 -18.66 43.49 41.40
C ALA A 164 -18.04 42.10 41.14
N LYS A 165 -16.72 42.03 41.34
CA LYS A 165 -15.91 40.81 41.60
C LYS A 165 -16.13 40.28 43.04
N PRO A 166 -15.86 38.99 43.30
CA PRO A 166 -14.55 38.66 43.91
C PRO A 166 -13.85 37.39 43.36
N THR A 167 -12.52 37.42 43.53
CA THR A 167 -11.43 36.41 43.58
C THR A 167 -11.81 34.94 43.86
N LYS A 168 -11.10 33.87 43.44
CA LYS A 168 -9.63 33.62 43.33
C LYS A 168 -9.36 32.21 42.71
N VAL A 169 -8.19 32.04 42.04
CA VAL A 169 -7.36 30.83 41.75
C VAL A 169 -8.04 29.60 41.11
N GLY A 170 -7.56 28.95 40.06
CA GLY A 170 -6.36 29.06 39.23
C GLY A 170 -6.43 27.96 38.17
N HIS A 171 -6.04 28.27 36.94
CA HIS A 171 -5.55 27.28 35.99
C HIS A 171 -4.60 28.04 35.08
N GLU A 172 -3.33 27.82 35.32
CA GLU A 172 -2.25 28.24 34.46
C GLU A 172 -2.44 27.72 33.03
N ASP A 173 -2.05 28.59 32.11
CA ASP A 173 -2.30 28.58 30.68
C ASP A 173 -1.11 27.89 29.98
N GLU A 174 -1.20 26.57 29.81
CA GLU A 174 -0.19 25.76 29.11
C GLU A 174 -0.15 26.00 27.58
N LEU A 175 -0.90 26.98 27.06
CA LEU A 175 -0.87 27.38 25.65
C LEU A 175 -0.09 28.68 25.40
N ALA A 176 0.42 29.33 26.46
CA ALA A 176 1.28 30.51 26.34
C ALA A 176 2.74 30.18 25.98
N PHE A 177 3.20 28.93 26.20
CA PHE A 177 4.54 28.50 25.80
C PHE A 177 4.67 28.32 24.28
N ILE A 178 3.67 27.68 23.64
CA ILE A 178 3.70 27.35 22.21
C ILE A 178 3.61 28.62 21.34
N LYS A 179 3.04 29.72 21.86
CA LYS A 179 2.98 31.00 21.15
C LYS A 179 4.27 31.83 21.23
N SER A 180 5.30 31.37 21.94
CA SER A 180 6.56 32.12 22.14
C SER A 180 7.76 31.60 21.34
N VAL A 181 7.60 30.55 20.53
CA VAL A 181 8.69 29.95 19.73
C VAL A 181 8.52 30.13 18.21
N THR A 182 7.42 30.72 17.77
CA THR A 182 7.30 31.16 16.37
C THR A 182 6.66 32.53 16.36
N GLU A 183 7.37 33.50 15.78
CA GLU A 183 6.96 34.87 15.44
C GLU A 183 7.52 35.98 16.35
N ASP A 184 8.77 36.38 16.05
CA ASP A 184 9.08 37.81 15.85
C ASP A 184 10.25 37.93 14.83
N GLU A 185 9.91 38.06 13.55
CA GLU A 185 10.37 39.25 12.82
C GLU A 185 9.28 39.73 11.85
N ALA A 186 8.99 41.01 12.00
CA ALA A 186 7.87 41.74 11.45
C ALA A 186 7.88 41.92 9.93
N GLY A 187 6.67 42.05 9.37
CA GLY A 187 6.37 43.26 8.60
C GLY A 187 5.76 43.05 7.22
N GLY A 188 4.42 43.19 7.11
CA GLY A 188 3.78 43.54 5.84
C GLY A 188 2.31 43.11 5.71
N ALA A 189 1.38 44.01 6.04
CA ALA A 189 -0.07 43.85 5.90
C ALA A 189 -0.55 43.89 4.42
N PRO A 190 -1.80 43.47 4.12
CA PRO A 190 -2.21 42.96 2.80
C PRO A 190 -2.93 44.00 1.91
N SER A 191 -3.00 43.73 0.61
CA SER A 191 -3.88 44.44 -0.34
C SER A 191 -4.73 43.46 -1.17
N PRO A 192 -6.06 43.63 -1.29
CA PRO A 192 -6.91 42.82 -2.14
C PRO A 192 -7.27 43.57 -3.44
N ARG A 193 -6.96 42.98 -4.61
CA ARG A 193 -7.75 43.02 -5.88
C ARG A 193 -6.91 42.59 -7.10
N ARG A 194 -7.27 41.44 -7.68
CA ARG A 194 -7.43 41.13 -9.13
C ARG A 194 -7.58 39.61 -9.20
N ALA A 195 -8.76 39.05 -9.42
CA ALA A 195 -9.47 39.00 -10.71
C ALA A 195 -8.53 38.59 -11.86
N SER A 196 -8.46 37.29 -12.15
CA SER A 196 -8.91 36.74 -13.43
C SER A 196 -8.47 35.27 -13.55
N GLY A 197 -9.44 34.42 -13.86
CA GLY A 197 -9.17 33.07 -14.32
C GLY A 197 -8.47 33.09 -15.67
N ALA A 198 -7.58 32.12 -15.86
CA ALA A 198 -7.22 31.62 -17.17
C ALA A 198 -6.87 30.14 -17.00
N GLN A 199 -7.55 29.34 -17.80
CA GLN A 199 -7.48 27.90 -17.83
C GLN A 199 -6.11 27.45 -18.33
N PHE A 200 -5.47 26.53 -17.61
CA PHE A 200 -4.29 25.84 -18.10
C PHE A 200 -4.76 24.71 -19.03
N GLN A 201 -4.62 24.91 -20.35
CA GLN A 201 -4.75 23.83 -21.33
C GLN A 201 -3.36 23.49 -21.89
N PRO A 202 -2.89 22.24 -21.77
CA PRO A 202 -1.70 21.80 -22.47
C PRO A 202 -1.94 21.77 -23.97
N ALA A 203 -1.09 22.47 -24.73
CA ALA A 203 -1.10 22.45 -26.19
C ALA A 203 -0.66 21.07 -26.70
N VAL A 204 -1.50 20.46 -27.55
CA VAL A 204 -1.17 19.23 -28.29
C VAL A 204 -0.62 19.65 -29.65
N PRO A 205 0.64 19.32 -30.02
CA PRO A 205 1.11 19.53 -31.38
C PRO A 205 0.48 18.50 -32.31
N ALA A 206 -0.32 18.97 -33.27
CA ALA A 206 -0.71 18.22 -34.45
C ALA A 206 0.32 18.48 -35.57
N ASP A 207 0.89 17.41 -36.13
CA ASP A 207 0.96 17.11 -37.58
C ASP A 207 2.04 16.06 -37.85
N VAL A 208 1.62 14.89 -38.36
CA VAL A 208 2.47 14.02 -39.19
C VAL A 208 1.60 13.39 -40.28
N PRO A 209 2.02 13.46 -41.56
CA PRO A 209 1.15 13.16 -42.69
C PRO A 209 0.91 11.65 -42.89
N ARG A 210 -0.35 11.38 -43.22
CA ARG A 210 -0.94 10.09 -43.59
C ARG A 210 -0.44 9.62 -44.96
N GLN A 211 0.28 8.50 -45.01
CA GLN A 211 0.46 7.74 -46.25
C GLN A 211 -0.67 6.71 -46.41
N VAL A 212 -1.23 6.70 -47.61
CA VAL A 212 -2.31 5.83 -48.08
C VAL A 212 -1.71 4.71 -48.93
N THR A 213 -1.99 3.45 -48.60
CA THR A 213 -1.90 2.31 -49.53
C THR A 213 -3.08 1.34 -49.33
N PRO A 214 -3.51 0.61 -50.38
CA PRO A 214 -4.85 0.08 -50.50
C PRO A 214 -5.04 -1.35 -49.96
N ALA A 215 -6.32 -1.70 -49.82
CA ALA A 215 -6.86 -2.92 -49.24
C ALA A 215 -6.55 -4.23 -50.01
N GLY A 216 -6.31 -5.29 -49.26
CA GLY A 216 -6.37 -6.71 -49.65
C GLY A 216 -7.03 -7.55 -48.54
N PRO A 217 -7.62 -8.72 -48.85
CA PRO A 217 -8.70 -9.31 -48.05
C PRO A 217 -8.23 -10.12 -46.82
N ARG A 218 -9.16 -10.20 -45.86
CA ARG A 218 -9.10 -10.90 -44.57
C ARG A 218 -8.72 -12.39 -44.70
N ALA A 219 -7.81 -12.85 -43.85
CA ALA A 219 -7.64 -14.26 -43.47
C ALA A 219 -7.75 -14.41 -41.95
N ALA A 220 -8.43 -15.47 -41.53
CA ALA A 220 -8.77 -15.79 -40.15
C ALA A 220 -7.52 -16.18 -39.32
N ASN A 221 -7.47 -15.73 -38.06
CA ASN A 221 -6.47 -16.17 -37.10
C ASN A 221 -6.88 -17.56 -36.56
N PRO A 222 -6.04 -18.61 -36.65
CA PRO A 222 -6.35 -19.91 -36.06
C PRO A 222 -6.11 -19.91 -34.54
N LEU A 223 -6.98 -20.61 -33.79
CA LEU A 223 -6.80 -20.93 -32.37
C LEU A 223 -5.54 -21.79 -32.17
N PRO A 224 -4.75 -21.57 -31.08
CA PRO A 224 -3.71 -22.50 -30.67
C PRO A 224 -4.29 -23.79 -30.06
N PRO A 225 -3.66 -24.97 -30.25
CA PRO A 225 -4.12 -26.24 -29.69
C PRO A 225 -3.84 -26.36 -28.17
N PRO A 226 -4.60 -27.20 -27.44
CA PRO A 226 -4.44 -27.37 -26.00
C PRO A 226 -3.20 -28.19 -25.66
N ILE A 227 -2.40 -27.69 -24.72
CA ILE A 227 -1.28 -28.41 -24.10
C ILE A 227 -1.86 -29.35 -23.04
N VAL A 228 -1.77 -30.65 -23.27
CA VAL A 228 -1.94 -31.68 -22.24
C VAL A 228 -0.60 -31.88 -21.53
N PRO A 229 -0.54 -31.93 -20.18
CA PRO A 229 0.66 -32.36 -19.50
C PRO A 229 0.76 -33.89 -19.55
N ASP A 230 1.84 -34.37 -20.16
CA ASP A 230 2.26 -35.77 -20.11
C ASP A 230 2.77 -36.07 -18.69
N ALA A 231 2.20 -37.10 -18.08
CA ALA A 231 2.56 -37.58 -16.76
C ALA A 231 3.42 -38.84 -16.94
N ALA A 232 4.75 -38.70 -16.87
CA ALA A 232 5.70 -39.70 -16.34
C ALA A 232 7.16 -39.33 -16.64
N ALA A 233 7.88 -38.84 -15.61
CA ALA A 233 9.31 -39.09 -15.33
C ALA A 233 9.65 -38.24 -14.08
N ALA A 234 9.73 -38.80 -12.87
CA ALA A 234 10.86 -39.56 -12.34
C ALA A 234 12.16 -38.74 -12.21
N GLY A 235 12.49 -38.37 -10.97
CA GLY A 235 13.87 -38.31 -10.44
C GLY A 235 14.64 -37.00 -10.64
N ASP A 236 14.87 -36.30 -9.52
CA ASP A 236 16.09 -35.53 -9.21
C ASP A 236 16.68 -34.65 -10.33
N ASP A 237 16.12 -33.45 -10.50
CA ASP A 237 16.55 -32.41 -11.46
C ASP A 237 17.47 -31.34 -10.83
N GLU A 238 18.28 -31.69 -9.81
CA GLU A 238 19.23 -30.76 -9.16
C GLU A 238 20.65 -30.77 -9.78
N ASP A 239 20.90 -31.68 -10.73
CA ASP A 239 22.20 -31.87 -11.41
C ASP A 239 22.14 -31.67 -12.93
N ALA A 240 21.09 -31.03 -13.45
CA ALA A 240 20.98 -30.67 -14.87
C ALA A 240 22.15 -29.76 -15.31
N ALA A 241 23.20 -30.39 -15.82
CA ALA A 241 24.36 -29.84 -16.53
C ALA A 241 25.09 -28.65 -15.87
N LYS A 242 25.54 -28.81 -14.62
CA LYS A 242 26.56 -27.94 -14.02
C LYS A 242 27.85 -27.98 -14.86
N THR A 243 28.05 -26.98 -15.70
CA THR A 243 29.16 -26.91 -16.68
C THR A 243 30.13 -25.76 -16.41
N LEU A 244 29.82 -24.85 -15.48
CA LEU A 244 30.64 -23.68 -15.19
C LEU A 244 31.57 -23.97 -14.01
N LYS A 245 32.88 -24.04 -14.27
CA LYS A 245 33.90 -24.34 -13.26
C LYS A 245 34.37 -23.08 -12.53
N CYS A 246 34.27 -23.07 -11.20
CA CYS A 246 34.83 -22.01 -10.38
C CYS A 246 36.38 -21.99 -10.48
N LYS A 247 36.97 -20.79 -10.64
CA LYS A 247 38.44 -20.63 -10.72
C LYS A 247 39.14 -20.80 -9.37
N GLU A 248 38.43 -20.55 -8.27
CA GLU A 248 39.01 -20.57 -6.93
C GLU A 248 39.00 -21.98 -6.32
N CYS A 249 37.85 -22.64 -6.30
CA CYS A 249 37.71 -23.96 -5.66
C CYS A 249 37.51 -25.12 -6.63
N GLY A 250 37.27 -24.84 -7.93
CA GLY A 250 37.11 -25.88 -8.95
C GLY A 250 35.73 -26.56 -9.00
N THR A 251 34.77 -26.16 -8.16
CA THR A 251 33.39 -26.69 -8.17
C THR A 251 32.67 -26.38 -9.48
N MET A 252 31.86 -27.33 -9.95
CA MET A 252 30.99 -27.17 -11.11
C MET A 252 29.65 -26.57 -10.66
N ASN A 253 29.27 -25.46 -11.27
CA ASN A 253 28.08 -24.67 -10.95
C ASN A 253 27.16 -24.59 -12.17
N LEU A 254 25.92 -24.15 -11.97
CA LEU A 254 24.96 -23.99 -13.06
C LEU A 254 25.38 -22.81 -13.96
N PRO A 255 25.14 -22.87 -15.29
CA PRO A 255 25.44 -21.75 -16.18
C PRO A 255 24.71 -20.45 -15.84
N THR A 256 23.61 -20.53 -15.09
CA THR A 256 22.81 -19.38 -14.64
C THR A 256 23.32 -18.77 -13.32
N GLU A 257 24.26 -19.40 -12.63
CA GLU A 257 24.79 -18.92 -11.35
C GLU A 257 25.91 -17.90 -11.56
N TRP A 258 25.86 -16.81 -10.80
CA TRP A 258 26.85 -15.72 -10.86
C TRP A 258 27.96 -15.89 -9.82
N TYR A 259 27.71 -16.69 -8.78
CA TYR A 259 28.64 -16.98 -7.70
C TYR A 259 28.68 -18.48 -7.44
N CYS A 260 29.83 -18.99 -7.00
CA CYS A 260 29.98 -20.39 -6.68
C CYS A 260 29.22 -20.76 -5.40
N GLY A 261 28.34 -21.76 -5.46
CA GLY A 261 27.57 -22.23 -4.30
C GLY A 261 28.41 -22.83 -3.17
N GLN A 262 29.68 -23.17 -3.42
CA GLN A 262 30.58 -23.77 -2.42
C GLN A 262 31.51 -22.76 -1.72
N CYS A 263 32.03 -21.77 -2.45
CA CYS A 263 33.03 -20.85 -1.92
C CYS A 263 32.67 -19.36 -2.06
N GLY A 264 31.58 -19.03 -2.76
CA GLY A 264 31.14 -17.66 -3.00
C GLY A 264 31.94 -16.89 -4.06
N GLY A 265 32.99 -17.49 -4.64
CA GLY A 265 33.79 -16.84 -5.70
C GLY A 265 32.97 -16.54 -6.96
N GLU A 266 33.25 -15.41 -7.61
CA GLU A 266 32.57 -14.97 -8.84
C GLU A 266 32.80 -15.95 -10.01
N LEU A 267 31.71 -16.29 -10.69
CA LEU A 267 31.70 -17.14 -11.87
C LEU A 267 31.66 -16.26 -13.12
N ALA A 268 32.55 -16.52 -14.07
CA ALA A 268 32.54 -15.82 -15.35
C ALA A 268 31.41 -16.36 -16.23
N ALA A 269 30.17 -15.98 -15.91
CA ALA A 269 29.02 -16.21 -16.77
C ALA A 269 29.13 -15.32 -18.02
N MET A 270 28.95 -15.89 -19.22
CA MET A 270 28.83 -15.16 -20.49
C MET A 270 27.37 -15.00 -20.88
#